data_AF-A0A6B2T4Q3-F1
#
_entry.id   AF-A0A6B2T4Q3-F1
#
_cell.length_a   1.000
_cell.length_b   1.000
_cell.length_c   1.000
_cell.angle_alpha   90.00
_cell.angle_beta   90.00
_cell.angle_gamma   90.00
#
_symmetry.space_group_name_H-M   'P 1'
#
loop_
_entity.id
_entity.type
_entity.pdbx_description
1 polymer ?
#
loop_
_entity_poly.entity_id
_entity_poly.type
_entity_poly.pdbx_seq_one_letter_code
_entity_poly.pdbx_strand_id
1 'polypeptide(L)' 'MPASASEEPVQQPLQLDALGPRGEFRARNRQVVPDVTGAPAAELSLVPPPFVSRAHSALRRAEPAPPDERVRRIAAAA' A
#
# COMPACT_ATOMS: atom_id res chain seq x y z
N MET A 1 -43.77 -9.80 -7.75
CA MET A 1 -42.60 -9.27 -8.47
C MET A 1 -41.72 -8.58 -7.44
N PRO A 2 -40.69 -9.21 -6.88
CA PRO A 2 -39.74 -8.48 -6.04
C PRO A 2 -38.94 -7.55 -6.95
N ALA A 3 -38.93 -6.27 -6.59
CA ALA A 3 -38.14 -5.24 -7.24
C ALA A 3 -36.66 -5.62 -7.15
N SER A 4 -35.98 -5.48 -8.28
CA SER A 4 -34.57 -5.75 -8.49
C SER A 4 -33.73 -5.25 -7.32
N ALA A 5 -32.99 -6.17 -6.69
CA ALA A 5 -31.81 -5.81 -5.94
C ALA A 5 -30.95 -4.94 -6.88
N SER A 6 -30.75 -3.69 -6.50
CA SER A 6 -29.74 -2.86 -7.13
C SER A 6 -28.43 -3.64 -7.04
N GLU A 7 -27.94 -4.13 -8.18
CA GLU A 7 -26.57 -4.61 -8.29
C GLU A 7 -25.68 -3.39 -8.00
N GLU A 8 -25.36 -3.19 -6.72
CA GLU A 8 -24.26 -2.31 -6.34
C GLU A 8 -23.02 -2.86 -7.07
N PRO A 9 -22.32 -2.01 -7.85
CA PRO A 9 -21.15 -2.48 -8.57
C PRO A 9 -20.20 -3.08 -7.55
N VAL A 10 -19.89 -4.37 -7.71
CA VAL A 10 -18.92 -5.08 -6.89
C VAL A 10 -17.59 -4.38 -7.12
N GLN A 11 -17.24 -3.45 -6.23
CA GLN A 11 -15.99 -2.71 -6.29
C GLN A 11 -14.87 -3.72 -6.08
N GLN A 12 -14.06 -3.90 -7.12
CA GLN A 12 -12.87 -4.74 -7.00
C GLN A 12 -11.92 -4.09 -6.00
N PRO A 13 -11.44 -4.81 -4.98
CA PRO A 13 -10.57 -4.24 -3.97
C PRO A 13 -9.30 -3.66 -4.61
N LEU A 14 -8.92 -2.46 -4.21
CA LEU A 14 -7.70 -1.81 -4.72
C LEU A 14 -6.48 -2.64 -4.32
N GLN A 15 -5.69 -3.09 -5.29
CA GLN A 15 -4.45 -3.78 -5.00
C GLN A 15 -3.35 -2.79 -4.61
N LEU A 16 -2.83 -2.94 -3.40
CA LEU A 16 -1.78 -2.12 -2.84
C LEU A 16 -0.50 -2.94 -2.68
N ASP A 17 0.52 -2.56 -3.45
CA ASP A 17 1.83 -3.17 -3.38
C ASP A 17 2.62 -2.61 -2.20
N ALA A 18 3.52 -3.42 -1.64
CA ALA A 18 4.34 -2.98 -0.54
C ALA A 18 5.44 -2.06 -1.06
N LEU A 19 5.74 -0.97 -0.36
CA LEU A 19 6.82 -0.06 -0.75
C LEU A 19 8.13 -0.49 -0.10
N GLY A 20 9.11 -0.81 -0.93
CA GLY A 20 10.47 -1.13 -0.53
C GLY A 20 11.47 -0.02 -0.90
N PRO A 21 12.73 -0.16 -0.45
CA PRO A 21 13.79 0.81 -0.75
C PRO A 21 14.14 0.91 -2.25
N ARG A 22 13.63 -0.01 -3.09
CA ARG A 22 13.80 -0.01 -4.55
C ARG A 22 12.49 0.21 -5.31
N GLY A 23 11.45 0.70 -4.63
CA GLY A 23 10.11 0.86 -5.19
C GLY A 23 9.17 -0.28 -4.77
N GLU A 24 8.14 -0.49 -5.57
CA GLU A 24 7.06 -1.45 -5.30
C GLU A 24 7.55 -2.90 -5.20
N PHE A 25 6.94 -3.64 -4.28
CA PHE A 25 7.12 -5.07 -4.08
C PHE A 25 5.76 -5.74 -4.10
N ARG A 26 5.53 -6.53 -5.16
CA ARG A 26 4.34 -7.38 -5.31
C ARG A 26 4.54 -8.68 -4.53
N ALA A 27 3.82 -8.80 -3.42
CA ALA A 27 3.80 -10.05 -2.68
C ALA A 27 2.75 -11.01 -3.26
N ARG A 28 3.01 -12.31 -3.15
CA ARG A 28 1.99 -13.34 -3.41
C ARG A 28 0.99 -13.44 -2.26
N ASN A 29 1.45 -13.26 -1.02
CA ASN A 29 0.57 -13.22 0.14
C ASN A 29 -0.04 -11.83 0.26
N ARG A 30 -1.37 -11.75 0.33
CA ARG A 30 -2.13 -10.50 0.39
C ARG A 30 -3.17 -10.56 1.50
N GLN A 31 -3.45 -9.41 2.09
CA GLN A 31 -4.44 -9.24 3.14
C GLN A 31 -5.54 -8.30 2.66
N VAL A 32 -6.79 -8.75 2.70
CA VAL A 32 -7.95 -7.88 2.47
C VAL A 32 -8.09 -6.92 3.64
N VAL A 33 -8.29 -5.64 3.32
CA VAL A 33 -8.62 -4.58 4.28
C VAL A 33 -10.04 -4.12 3.97
N PRO A 34 -10.99 -4.35 4.89
CA PRO A 34 -12.36 -3.87 4.73
C PRO A 34 -12.45 -2.36 5.02
N ASP A 35 -13.47 -1.72 4.46
CA ASP A 35 -13.91 -0.40 4.88
C ASP A 35 -14.70 -0.46 6.20
N VAL A 36 -15.25 0.69 6.62
CA VAL A 36 -16.05 0.82 7.85
C VAL A 36 -17.39 0.07 7.82
N THR A 37 -17.87 -0.31 6.62
CA THR A 37 -19.08 -1.10 6.42
C THR A 37 -18.81 -2.61 6.40
N GLY A 38 -17.52 -2.99 6.36
CA GLY A 38 -17.08 -4.38 6.23
C GLY A 38 -16.88 -4.84 4.78
N ALA A 39 -17.14 -3.98 3.80
CA ALA A 39 -16.90 -4.30 2.40
C ALA A 39 -15.40 -4.25 2.08
N PRO A 40 -14.88 -5.15 1.23
CA PRO A 40 -13.44 -5.21 0.93
C PRO A 40 -13.00 -3.99 0.11
N ALA A 41 -12.22 -3.10 0.72
CA ALA A 41 -11.76 -1.86 0.10
C ALA A 41 -10.42 -2.03 -0.64
N ALA A 42 -9.51 -2.84 -0.07
CA ALA A 42 -8.18 -3.03 -0.62
C ALA A 42 -7.59 -4.42 -0.34
N GLU A 43 -6.56 -4.78 -1.11
CA GLU A 43 -5.70 -5.94 -0.89
C GLU A 43 -4.25 -5.48 -0.69
N LEU A 44 -3.75 -5.60 0.54
CA LEU A 44 -2.39 -5.23 0.91
C LEU A 44 -1.40 -6.39 0.69
N SER A 45 -0.31 -6.13 -0.02
CA SER A 45 0.82 -7.06 -0.12
C SER A 45 1.50 -7.28 1.24
N LEU A 46 1.64 -8.55 1.67
CA LEU A 46 2.37 -8.93 2.87
C LEU A 46 3.81 -9.36 2.54
N VAL A 47 4.77 -8.53 2.97
CA VAL A 47 6.19 -8.78 2.74
C VAL A 47 6.77 -9.83 3.69
N PRO A 48 7.69 -10.68 3.24
CA PRO A 48 8.33 -11.67 4.11
C PRO A 48 9.30 -10.99 5.09
N PRO A 49 9.53 -11.54 6.30
CA PRO A 49 10.46 -10.98 7.29
C PRO A 49 11.86 -10.58 6.76
N PRO A 50 12.55 -11.36 5.91
CA PRO A 50 13.85 -10.94 5.36
C PRO A 50 13.77 -9.68 4.50
N PHE A 51 12.64 -9.42 3.82
CA PHE A 51 12.44 -8.18 3.08
C PHE A 51 12.42 -6.98 4.03
N VAL A 52 11.69 -7.08 5.15
CA VAL A 52 11.60 -6.04 6.17
C VAL A 52 12.98 -5.73 6.74
N SER A 53 13.74 -6.75 7.15
CA SER A 53 15.09 -6.58 7.71
C SER A 53 16.05 -5.90 6.73
N ARG A 54 15.98 -6.26 5.44
CA ARG A 54 16.78 -5.64 4.39
C ARG A 54 16.34 -4.21 4.10
N ALA A 55 15.04 -3.95 4.06
CA ALA A 55 14.47 -2.61 3.88
C ALA A 55 14.90 -1.65 5.00
N HIS A 56 14.72 -2.05 6.25
CA HIS A 56 15.19 -1.27 7.40
C HIS A 56 16.70 -1.01 7.36
N SER A 57 17.48 -2.01 6.97
CA SER A 57 18.94 -1.87 6.88
C SER A 57 19.38 -0.95 5.74
N ALA A 58 18.59 -0.82 4.67
CA ALA A 58 18.82 0.14 3.60
C ALA A 58 18.44 1.56 4.05
N LEU A 59 17.27 1.73 4.69
CA LEU A 59 16.81 3.02 5.20
C LEU A 59 17.78 3.60 6.23
N ARG A 60 18.29 2.79 7.17
CA ARG A 60 19.30 3.24 8.14
C ARG A 60 20.63 3.67 7.53
N ARG A 61 20.95 3.18 6.33
CA ARG A 61 22.19 3.54 5.61
C ARG A 61 22.01 4.72 4.66
N ALA A 62 20.77 5.12 4.38
CA ALA A 62 20.49 6.21 3.46
C ALA A 62 20.85 7.54 4.13
N GLU A 63 21.63 8.36 3.42
CA GLU A 63 21.88 9.73 3.86
C GLU A 63 20.58 10.54 3.76
N PRO A 64 20.16 11.24 4.83
CA PRO A 64 18.99 12.11 4.77
C PRO A 64 19.18 13.20 3.71
N ALA A 65 18.15 13.46 2.90
CA ALA A 65 18.20 14.60 1.98
C ALA A 65 18.33 15.92 2.77
N PRO A 66 18.96 16.97 2.20
CA PRO A 66 19.01 18.30 2.80
C PRO A 66 17.62 18.84 3.15
N PRO A 67 17.48 19.72 4.16
CA PRO A 67 16.18 20.20 4.64
C PRO A 67 15.24 20.70 3.54
N ASP A 68 15.72 21.57 2.65
CA ASP A 68 14.92 22.15 1.58
C ASP A 68 14.48 21.10 0.55
N GLU A 69 15.36 20.13 0.27
CA GLU A 69 15.05 19.04 -0.64
C GLU A 69 14.01 18.10 -0.03
N ARG A 70 14.07 17.82 1.28
CA ARG A 70 13.03 17.03 1.97
C ARG A 70 11.67 17.69 1.86
N VAL A 71 11.59 19.00 2.09
CA VAL A 71 10.33 19.74 1.98
C VAL A 71 9.78 19.66 0.55
N ARG A 72 10.63 19.88 -0.46
CA ARG A 72 10.23 19.76 -1.87
C ARG A 72 9.73 18.35 -2.22
N ARG A 73 10.43 17.31 -1.76
CA ARG A 73 10.05 15.91 -2.01
C ARG A 73 8.70 15.56 -1.37
N ILE A 74 8.44 16.02 -0.15
CA ILE A 74 7.14 15.82 0.52
C ILE A 74 6.03 16.57 -0.22
N ALA A 75 6.27 17.83 -0.59
CA ALA A 75 5.29 18.64 -1.32
C ALA A 75 4.91 18.04 -2.68
N ALA A 76 5.85 17.38 -3.37
CA ALA A 76 5.60 16.72 -4.64
C ALA A 76 4.83 15.38 -4.52
N ALA A 77 4.68 14.84 -3.31
CA ALA A 77 4.00 13.56 -3.07
C ALA A 77 2.54 13.73 -2.58
N ALA A 78 2.10 14.96 -2.33
CA ALA A 78 0.73 15.30 -1.95
C ALA A 78 -0.17 15.48 -3.19
#